data_AF-A0A9D7LJ27-F1
#
_entry.id   AF-A0A9D7LJ27-F1
#
_cell.length_a   1.000
_cell.length_b   1.000
_cell.length_c   1.000
_cell.angle_alpha   90.00
_cell.angle_beta   90.00
_cell.angle_gamma   90.00
#
_symmetry.space_group_name_H-M   'P 1'
#
loop_
_entity.id
_entity.type
_entity.pdbx_description
1 polymer ?
#
loop_
_entity_poly.entity_id
_entity_poly.type
_entity_poly.pdbx_seq_one_letter_code
_entity_poly.pdbx_strand_id
1 'polypeptide(L)'
;MAVFDHGMDVAAVTAAAGRLQTIQQKLDSVISTVDSEVALLGKNWAGTDQMTFAKRWRGHQPNLKTIGTGLGRMASKCINEAKDQERSSS
;
A
#
# COMPACT_ATOMS: atom_id res chain seq x y z
N MET A 1 -17.13 14.59 32.42
CA MET A 1 -15.97 13.68 32.56
C MET A 1 -16.27 12.50 31.65
N ALA A 2 -15.81 12.54 30.40
CA ALA A 2 -16.15 11.51 29.41
C ALA A 2 -15.29 10.27 29.69
N VAL A 3 -15.89 9.30 30.36
CA VAL A 3 -15.32 7.99 30.62
C VAL A 3 -15.18 7.29 29.26
N PHE A 4 -13.99 6.79 28.95
CA PHE A 4 -13.78 5.82 27.88
C PHE A 4 -14.52 4.53 28.25
N ASP A 5 -15.82 4.44 27.96
CA ASP A 5 -16.71 3.33 28.36
C ASP A 5 -17.12 2.42 27.19
N HIS A 6 -16.62 2.66 25.98
CA HIS A 6 -16.98 1.85 24.81
C HIS A 6 -15.71 1.34 24.14
N GLY A 7 -15.67 0.03 23.85
CA GLY A 7 -14.57 -0.63 23.16
C GLY A 7 -14.33 -0.09 21.75
N MET A 8 -13.54 -0.82 20.96
CA MET A 8 -13.25 -0.44 19.56
C MET A 8 -14.52 -0.32 18.70
N ASP A 9 -14.63 0.78 17.94
CA ASP A 9 -15.57 0.88 16.82
C ASP A 9 -15.10 0.00 15.66
N VAL A 10 -15.58 -1.23 15.65
CA VAL A 10 -15.26 -2.28 14.68
C VAL A 10 -15.53 -1.83 13.25
N ALA A 11 -16.61 -1.08 13.01
CA ALA A 11 -16.97 -0.63 11.67
C ALA A 11 -15.99 0.43 11.17
N ALA A 12 -15.63 1.41 12.01
CA ALA A 12 -14.66 2.44 11.66
C ALA A 12 -13.26 1.85 11.41
N VAL A 13 -12.82 0.89 12.23
CA VAL A 13 -11.52 0.24 12.08
C VAL A 13 -11.47 -0.64 10.83
N THR A 14 -12.54 -1.39 10.54
CA THR A 14 -12.65 -2.17 9.30
C THR A 14 -12.64 -1.26 8.07
N ALA A 15 -13.33 -0.12 8.11
CA ALA A 15 -13.30 0.86 7.03
C ALA A 15 -11.89 1.46 6.83
N ALA A 16 -11.15 1.71 7.91
CA ALA A 16 -9.76 2.15 7.83
C ALA A 16 -8.86 1.10 7.15
N ALA A 17 -9.03 -0.18 7.49
CA ALA A 17 -8.31 -1.27 6.83
C ALA A 17 -8.58 -1.31 5.31
N GLY A 18 -9.83 -1.15 4.89
CA GLY A 18 -10.19 -1.08 3.46
C GLY A 18 -9.53 0.08 2.73
N ARG A 19 -9.43 1.26 3.38
CA ARG A 19 -8.69 2.41 2.82
C ARG A 19 -7.20 2.10 2.68
N LEU A 20 -6.58 1.46 3.66
CA LEU A 20 -5.16 1.08 3.60
C LEU A 20 -4.89 0.07 2.47
N GLN A 21 -5.76 -0.93 2.28
CA GLN A 21 -5.67 -1.87 1.15
C GLN A 21 -5.82 -1.17 -0.20
N THR A 22 -6.74 -0.20 -0.29
CA THR A 22 -6.91 0.61 -1.51
C THR A 22 -5.63 1.39 -1.83
N ILE A 23 -4.94 1.94 -0.84
CA ILE A 23 -3.68 2.67 -1.05
C ILE A 23 -2.57 1.70 -1.49
N GLN A 24 -2.48 0.51 -0.88
CA GLN A 24 -1.55 -0.54 -1.33
C GLN A 24 -1.76 -0.86 -2.81
N GLN A 25 -3.00 -1.13 -3.23
CA GLN A 25 -3.33 -1.45 -4.63
C GLN A 25 -2.99 -0.30 -5.60
N LYS A 26 -3.18 0.95 -5.16
CA LYS A 26 -2.78 2.13 -5.93
C LYS A 26 -1.26 2.20 -6.10
N LEU A 27 -0.47 1.85 -5.09
CA LEU A 27 0.99 1.79 -5.21
C LEU A 27 1.43 0.70 -6.20
N ASP A 28 0.81 -0.48 -6.15
CA ASP A 28 1.09 -1.56 -7.11
C ASP A 28 0.77 -1.12 -8.54
N SER A 29 -0.34 -0.41 -8.72
CA SER A 29 -0.74 0.16 -10.02
C SER A 29 0.26 1.21 -10.50
N VAL A 30 0.69 2.13 -9.63
CA VAL A 30 1.72 3.15 -9.97
C VAL A 30 3.03 2.49 -10.40
N ILE A 31 3.47 1.46 -9.69
CA ILE A 31 4.68 0.71 -10.06
C ILE A 31 4.54 0.12 -11.47
N SER A 32 3.42 -0.55 -11.74
CA SER A 32 3.14 -1.18 -13.04
C SER A 32 3.05 -0.16 -14.19
N THR A 33 2.39 0.98 -13.95
CA THR A 33 2.30 2.07 -14.93
C THR A 33 3.69 2.62 -15.26
N VAL A 34 4.52 2.91 -14.24
CA VAL A 34 5.86 3.44 -14.50
C VAL A 34 6.77 2.40 -15.15
N ASP A 35 6.67 1.11 -14.78
CA ASP A 35 7.37 0.02 -15.47
C ASP A 35 7.03 0.00 -16.97
N SER A 36 5.76 0.20 -17.31
CA SER A 36 5.28 0.26 -18.70
C SER A 36 5.82 1.48 -19.44
N GLU A 37 5.78 2.67 -18.83
CA GLU A 37 6.32 3.89 -19.43
C GLU A 37 7.84 3.82 -19.64
N VAL A 38 8.59 3.27 -18.68
CA VAL A 38 10.05 3.06 -18.81
C VAL A 38 10.37 2.11 -19.97
N ALA A 39 9.56 1.08 -20.19
CA ALA A 39 9.70 0.17 -21.32
C ALA A 39 9.38 0.86 -22.65
N LEU A 40 8.34 1.70 -22.70
CA LEU A 40 7.96 2.46 -23.89
C LEU A 40 9.01 3.52 -24.27
N LEU A 41 9.61 4.18 -23.29
CA LEU A 41 10.71 5.12 -23.52
C LEU A 41 11.87 4.48 -24.28
N GLY A 42 12.16 3.20 -24.03
CA GLY A 42 13.20 2.45 -24.74
C GLY A 42 12.99 2.34 -26.26
N LYS A 43 11.79 2.64 -26.78
CA LYS A 43 11.50 2.65 -28.23
C LYS A 43 12.00 3.91 -28.94
N ASN A 44 11.97 5.05 -28.24
CA ASN A 44 12.28 6.37 -28.81
C ASN A 44 13.52 7.03 -28.19
N TRP A 45 14.05 6.44 -27.11
CA TRP A 45 15.22 6.91 -26.39
C TRP A 45 16.14 5.74 -26.11
N ALA A 46 17.38 5.83 -26.62
CA ALA A 46 18.39 4.80 -26.47
C ALA A 46 19.70 5.40 -25.91
N GLY A 47 20.61 4.54 -25.48
CA GLY A 47 21.92 4.91 -24.97
C GLY A 47 22.01 5.02 -23.46
N THR A 48 23.16 5.49 -22.98
CA THR A 48 23.56 5.47 -21.56
C THR A 48 22.58 6.19 -20.64
N ASP A 49 21.98 7.29 -21.09
CA ASP A 49 21.04 8.07 -20.27
C ASP A 49 19.73 7.31 -20.03
N GLN A 50 19.20 6.64 -21.06
CA GLN A 50 18.02 5.80 -20.92
C GLN A 50 18.31 4.62 -19.97
N MET A 51 19.47 3.98 -20.11
CA MET A 51 19.87 2.89 -19.20
C MET A 51 19.99 3.38 -17.76
N THR A 52 20.54 4.58 -17.56
CA THR A 52 20.68 5.22 -16.25
C THR A 52 19.32 5.54 -15.65
N PHE A 53 18.39 6.07 -16.44
CA PHE A 53 17.02 6.35 -16.01
C PHE A 53 16.30 5.06 -15.60
N ALA A 54 16.32 4.03 -16.44
CA ALA A 54 15.73 2.73 -16.14
C ALA A 54 16.34 2.09 -14.87
N LYS A 55 17.66 2.22 -14.69
CA LYS A 55 18.34 1.75 -13.48
C LYS A 55 17.90 2.51 -12.23
N ARG A 56 17.77 3.84 -12.29
CA ARG A 56 17.27 4.67 -11.18
C ARG A 56 15.85 4.27 -10.80
N TRP A 57 14.97 4.09 -11.77
CA TRP A 57 13.61 3.62 -11.53
C TRP A 57 13.59 2.25 -10.82
N ARG A 58 14.32 1.27 -11.33
CA ARG A 58 14.46 -0.05 -10.68
C ARG A 58 15.02 0.05 -9.25
N GLY A 59 15.84 1.05 -8.96
CA GLY A 59 16.32 1.33 -7.61
C GLY A 59 15.25 1.88 -6.65
N HIS A 60 14.24 2.60 -7.16
CA HIS A 60 13.14 3.14 -6.35
C HIS A 60 12.00 2.14 -6.14
N GLN A 61 11.78 1.23 -7.09
CA GLN A 61 10.69 0.26 -7.07
C GLN A 61 10.60 -0.55 -5.75
N PRO A 62 11.70 -1.03 -5.14
CA PRO A 62 11.64 -1.77 -3.87
C PRO A 62 11.08 -0.94 -2.70
N ASN A 63 11.35 0.37 -2.67
CA ASN A 63 10.85 1.24 -1.60
C ASN A 63 9.33 1.38 -1.67
N LEU A 64 8.79 1.57 -2.88
CA LEU A 64 7.34 1.64 -3.10
C LEU A 64 6.66 0.31 -2.74
N LYS A 65 7.25 -0.83 -3.14
CA LYS A 65 6.77 -2.17 -2.75
C LYS A 65 6.81 -2.38 -1.23
N THR A 66 7.85 -1.89 -0.57
CA THR A 66 7.99 -1.97 0.90
C THR A 66 6.90 -1.16 1.59
N ILE A 67 6.62 0.06 1.12
CA ILE A 67 5.52 0.89 1.64
C ILE A 67 4.17 0.18 1.42
N GLY A 68 3.91 -0.33 0.21
CA GLY A 68 2.68 -1.08 -0.09
C GLY A 68 2.50 -2.30 0.82
N THR A 69 3.57 -3.07 1.04
CA THR A 69 3.57 -4.20 1.97
C THR A 69 3.29 -3.76 3.41
N GLY A 70 3.86 -2.64 3.85
CA GLY A 70 3.60 -2.07 5.17
C GLY A 70 2.13 -1.70 5.37
N LEU A 71 1.52 -1.05 4.38
CA LEU A 71 0.09 -0.72 4.39
C LEU A 71 -0.79 -1.98 4.44
N GLY A 72 -0.44 -3.01 3.67
CA GLY A 72 -1.13 -4.30 3.71
C GLY A 72 -1.08 -4.96 5.09
N ARG A 73 0.10 -4.97 5.73
CA ARG A 73 0.25 -5.48 7.10
C ARG A 73 -0.58 -4.68 8.11
N MET A 74 -0.60 -3.35 8.00
CA MET A 74 -1.43 -2.51 8.87
C MET A 74 -2.92 -2.80 8.67
N ALA A 75 -3.37 -2.94 7.42
CA ALA A 75 -4.75 -3.29 7.12
C ALA A 75 -5.14 -4.65 7.71
N SER A 76 -4.29 -5.67 7.54
CA SER A 76 -4.50 -7.00 8.13
C SER A 76 -4.57 -6.93 9.65
N LYS A 77 -3.72 -6.12 10.29
CA LYS A 77 -3.76 -5.92 11.73
C LYS A 77 -5.09 -5.32 12.19
N CYS A 78 -5.56 -4.25 11.54
CA CYS A 78 -6.86 -3.64 11.84
C CYS A 78 -8.02 -4.64 11.70
N ILE A 79 -8.01 -5.48 10.66
CA ILE A 79 -9.04 -6.52 10.44
C ILE A 79 -9.01 -7.56 11.56
N ASN A 80 -7.81 -7.99 11.98
CA ASN A 80 -7.67 -8.99 13.04
C ASN A 80 -8.13 -8.44 14.39
N GLU A 81 -7.72 -7.22 14.75
CA GLU A 81 -8.16 -6.56 15.98
C GLU A 81 -9.69 -6.40 16.00
N ALA A 82 -10.29 -5.92 14.90
CA ALA A 82 -11.73 -5.80 14.75
C ALA A 82 -12.46 -7.13 15.02
N LYS A 83 -11.98 -8.23 14.43
CA LYS A 83 -12.55 -9.58 14.63
C LYS A 83 -12.40 -10.08 16.05
N ASP A 84 -11.26 -9.83 16.69
CA ASP A 84 -11.02 -10.28 18.06
C ASP A 84 -11.92 -9.52 19.05
N GLN A 85 -12.20 -8.25 18.80
CA GLN A 85 -13.18 -7.48 19.58
C GLN A 85 -14.61 -8.00 19.40
N GLU A 86 -15.04 -8.30 18.17
CA GLU A 86 -16.36 -8.89 17.91
C GLU A 86 -16.53 -10.20 18.69
N ARG A 87 -15.51 -11.07 18.67
CA ARG A 87 -15.49 -12.34 19.41
C ARG A 87 -15.52 -12.16 20.92
N SER A 88 -14.78 -11.18 21.45
CA SER A 88 -14.67 -10.96 22.90
C SER A 88 -15.87 -10.21 23.49
N SER A 89 -16.64 -9.53 22.64
CA SER A 89 -17.83 -8.76 23.03
C SER A 89 -19.14 -9.52 22.78
N SER A 90 -19.06 -10.75 22.29
CA SER A 90 -20.18 -11.69 22.10
C SER A 90 -20.31 -12.63 23.30
#